data_AF-A0A6P0KYR9-F1
#
_entry.id   AF-A0A6P0KYR9-F1
#
_cell.length_a   1.000
_cell.length_b   1.000
_cell.length_c   1.000
_cell.angle_alpha   90.00
_cell.angle_beta   90.00
_cell.angle_gamma   90.00
#
_symmetry.space_group_name_H-M   'P 1'
#
loop_
_entity.id
_entity.type
_entity.pdbx_description
1 polymer ?
#
loop_
_entity_poly.entity_id
_entity_poly.type
_entity_poly.pdbx_seq_one_letter_code
_entity_poly.pdbx_strand_id
1 'polypeptide(L)'
;MSPNPLTVIVKIKPGEEAALKSILEAIDSEPANNPYVRFPESRNTHLARFAILNDPDNGPRLLFSSNYDGELDSYLNELIQISPGMDSLWEKCQGYTGKPQFSEFINQNSYQPEAFYIAFRNETVESLKNYIAIRKHIENFLDLKDVANYLDCSGVKPFLDKVAQVSQTNTWWEVVGLNGLKILRGLVDMVQYPLNLIREILLVIINFLASILGKPENRSEIGQYTSVKADLAQSQLLANAEDRFVQNSMNHLVDIKPERIKRLKIVLFLVNWAGQYLFPPASLVNITTIHFARWLIIDEGKRLLFLSNYDGSWDNYLNDFVDRASDGLNSIWNNTMTYPEGGAQDIGAFKQYFRDYQTPSLFYYSAYPEQTVQTSLRDQQISKMIGTNFNRAAIEEWLKLL
;
A
#
# COMPACT_ATOMS: atom_id res chain seq x y z
N MET A 1 -15.58 -4.61 2.25
CA MET A 1 -14.79 -5.83 1.97
C MET A 1 -13.33 -5.46 2.14
N SER A 2 -12.44 -6.40 2.47
CA SER A 2 -11.01 -6.07 2.60
C SER A 2 -10.37 -5.92 1.21
N PRO A 3 -9.43 -4.98 1.03
CA PRO A 3 -8.74 -4.85 -0.25
C PRO A 3 -7.82 -6.04 -0.54
N ASN A 4 -7.82 -6.49 -1.79
CA ASN A 4 -7.11 -7.65 -2.29
C ASN A 4 -5.99 -7.27 -3.27
N PRO A 5 -4.88 -8.04 -3.33
CA PRO A 5 -3.84 -7.86 -4.32
C PRO A 5 -4.11 -8.69 -5.59
N LEU A 6 -4.02 -8.07 -6.77
CA LEU A 6 -3.92 -8.79 -8.05
C LEU A 6 -2.55 -8.54 -8.68
N THR A 7 -1.87 -9.61 -9.09
CA THR A 7 -0.59 -9.53 -9.82
C THR A 7 -0.66 -10.49 -10.99
N VAL A 8 -0.57 -9.98 -12.21
CA VAL A 8 -0.66 -10.75 -13.44
C VAL A 8 0.63 -10.54 -14.22
N ILE A 9 1.27 -11.63 -14.64
CA ILE A 9 2.51 -11.58 -15.42
C ILE A 9 2.31 -12.43 -16.67
N VAL A 10 2.43 -11.83 -17.85
CA VAL A 10 2.22 -12.54 -19.12
C VAL A 10 3.34 -12.23 -20.10
N LYS A 11 3.82 -13.24 -20.83
CA LYS A 11 4.78 -13.03 -21.93
C LYS A 11 4.16 -12.15 -23.02
N ILE A 12 4.94 -11.18 -23.48
CA ILE A 12 4.56 -10.36 -24.63
C ILE A 12 4.85 -11.16 -25.91
N LYS A 13 4.00 -11.03 -26.92
CA LYS A 13 4.21 -11.66 -28.23
C LYS A 13 5.48 -11.08 -28.89
N PRO A 14 6.29 -11.90 -29.58
CA PRO A 14 7.49 -11.40 -30.27
C PRO A 14 7.16 -10.24 -31.21
N GLY A 15 7.88 -9.12 -31.08
CA GLY A 15 7.69 -7.92 -31.90
C GLY A 15 6.61 -6.93 -31.40
N GLU A 16 5.79 -7.29 -30.42
CA GLU A 16 4.68 -6.44 -29.94
C GLU A 16 5.06 -5.49 -28.78
N GLU A 17 6.29 -5.58 -28.25
CA GLU A 17 6.73 -4.79 -27.08
C GLU A 17 6.61 -3.27 -27.30
N ALA A 18 7.09 -2.75 -28.43
CA ALA A 18 7.03 -1.32 -28.75
C ALA A 18 5.59 -0.83 -28.92
N ALA A 19 4.73 -1.66 -29.54
CA ALA A 19 3.30 -1.35 -29.70
C ALA A 19 2.59 -1.32 -28.34
N LEU A 20 2.86 -2.30 -27.47
CA LEU A 20 2.31 -2.33 -26.12
C LEU A 20 2.79 -1.14 -25.30
N LYS A 21 4.08 -0.79 -25.36
CA LYS A 21 4.62 0.38 -24.67
C LYS A 21 3.91 1.67 -25.11
N SER A 22 3.67 1.83 -26.41
CA SER A 22 2.94 3.00 -26.95
C SER A 22 1.50 3.08 -26.42
N ILE A 23 0.82 1.93 -26.27
CA ILE A 23 -0.53 1.86 -25.66
C ILE A 23 -0.46 2.30 -24.19
N LEU A 24 0.51 1.80 -23.42
CA LEU A 24 0.65 2.14 -22.01
C LEU A 24 0.97 3.63 -21.80
N GLU A 25 1.83 4.21 -22.64
CA GLU A 25 2.11 5.65 -22.64
C GLU A 25 0.87 6.49 -22.99
N ALA A 26 0.04 6.03 -23.93
CA ALA A 26 -1.23 6.70 -24.25
C ALA A 26 -2.20 6.68 -23.05
N ILE A 27 -2.30 5.55 -22.34
CA ILE A 27 -3.11 5.43 -21.12
C ILE A 27 -2.60 6.40 -20.04
N ASP A 28 -1.28 6.48 -19.86
CA ASP A 28 -0.62 7.34 -18.87
C ASP A 28 -0.76 8.83 -19.19
N SER A 29 -0.74 9.20 -20.47
CA SER A 29 -0.93 10.59 -20.91
C SER A 29 -2.35 11.11 -20.72
N GLU A 30 -3.37 10.27 -20.87
CA GLU A 30 -4.79 10.62 -20.71
C GLU A 30 -5.56 9.60 -19.84
N PRO A 31 -5.28 9.51 -18.52
CA PRO A 31 -5.81 8.44 -17.66
C PRO A 31 -7.34 8.39 -17.60
N ALA A 32 -8.02 9.52 -17.76
CA ALA A 32 -9.48 9.61 -17.69
C ALA A 32 -10.20 9.27 -19.00
N ASN A 33 -9.59 9.55 -20.16
CA ASN A 33 -10.29 9.56 -21.45
C ASN A 33 -9.64 8.70 -22.55
N ASN A 34 -8.56 7.97 -22.25
CA ASN A 34 -7.93 7.08 -23.21
C ASN A 34 -8.90 5.99 -23.75
N PRO A 35 -8.63 5.43 -24.94
CA PRO A 35 -9.52 4.46 -25.58
C PRO A 35 -9.36 3.03 -25.05
N TYR A 36 -8.42 2.76 -24.13
CA TYR A 36 -8.04 1.39 -23.74
C TYR A 36 -8.66 0.98 -22.40
N VAL A 37 -8.31 1.69 -21.32
CA VAL A 37 -8.74 1.41 -19.93
C VAL A 37 -8.81 2.69 -19.11
N ARG A 38 -9.96 2.93 -18.46
CA ARG A 38 -10.25 4.18 -17.74
C ARG A 38 -10.38 3.93 -16.24
N PHE A 39 -9.25 3.72 -15.57
CA PHE A 39 -9.22 3.49 -14.12
C PHE A 39 -9.93 4.54 -13.26
N PRO A 40 -10.00 5.84 -13.63
CA PRO A 40 -10.80 6.83 -12.89
C PRO A 40 -12.30 6.51 -12.81
N GLU A 41 -12.83 5.70 -13.74
CA GLU A 41 -14.22 5.22 -13.70
C GLU A 41 -14.40 4.08 -12.68
N SER A 42 -13.31 3.49 -12.19
CA SER A 42 -13.35 2.39 -11.24
C SER A 42 -13.79 2.85 -9.85
N ARG A 43 -14.70 2.08 -9.25
CA ARG A 43 -15.16 2.20 -7.87
C ARG A 43 -14.35 1.35 -6.91
N ASN A 44 -13.80 0.23 -7.38
CA ASN A 44 -13.12 -0.74 -6.51
C ASN A 44 -11.59 -0.72 -6.62
N THR A 45 -10.99 -0.06 -7.62
CA THR A 45 -9.53 0.02 -7.74
C THR A 45 -8.96 1.08 -6.79
N HIS A 46 -8.16 0.68 -5.81
CA HIS A 46 -7.34 1.60 -5.02
C HIS A 46 -6.17 2.12 -5.85
N LEU A 47 -5.40 1.19 -6.39
CA LEU A 47 -4.16 1.44 -7.13
C LEU A 47 -4.04 0.44 -8.27
N ALA A 48 -3.49 0.87 -9.40
CA ALA A 48 -3.19 -0.02 -10.53
C ALA A 48 -1.93 0.44 -11.26
N ARG A 49 -1.19 -0.50 -11.85
CA ARG A 49 -0.03 -0.20 -12.70
C ARG A 49 0.16 -1.21 -13.80
N PHE A 50 0.81 -0.73 -14.86
CA PHE A 50 1.45 -1.57 -15.85
C PHE A 50 2.96 -1.32 -15.88
N ALA A 51 3.73 -2.37 -16.06
CA ALA A 51 5.16 -2.32 -16.31
C ALA A 51 5.55 -3.43 -17.28
N ILE A 52 6.69 -3.30 -17.95
CA ILE A 52 7.28 -4.38 -18.75
C ILE A 52 8.48 -4.92 -17.98
N LEU A 53 8.32 -6.10 -17.40
CA LEU A 53 9.41 -6.84 -16.79
C LEU A 53 10.28 -7.43 -17.91
N ASN A 54 11.59 -7.40 -17.73
CA ASN A 54 12.51 -8.04 -18.65
C ASN A 54 13.56 -8.82 -17.87
N ASP A 55 13.75 -10.08 -18.24
CA ASP A 55 14.77 -10.94 -17.69
C ASP A 55 15.34 -11.86 -18.78
N PRO A 56 16.60 -12.31 -18.65
CA PRO A 56 17.26 -13.10 -19.68
C PRO A 56 16.56 -14.42 -20.04
N ASP A 57 15.83 -15.03 -19.10
CA ASP A 57 15.20 -16.35 -19.31
C ASP A 57 13.86 -16.25 -20.04
N ASN A 58 13.10 -15.19 -19.81
CA ASN A 58 11.73 -15.06 -20.30
C ASN A 58 11.53 -13.97 -21.36
N GLY A 59 12.48 -13.05 -21.50
CA GLY A 59 12.32 -11.85 -22.32
C GLY A 59 11.25 -10.90 -21.76
N PRO A 60 10.63 -10.05 -22.60
CA PRO A 60 9.69 -9.04 -22.16
C PRO A 60 8.35 -9.65 -21.72
N ARG A 61 7.90 -9.26 -20.53
CA ARG A 61 6.63 -9.68 -19.92
C ARG A 61 5.84 -8.48 -19.43
N LEU A 62 4.55 -8.45 -19.74
CA LEU A 62 3.64 -7.47 -19.16
C LEU A 62 3.37 -7.83 -17.71
N LEU A 63 3.65 -6.90 -16.80
CA LEU A 63 3.17 -6.90 -15.43
C LEU A 63 1.95 -5.99 -15.35
N PHE A 64 0.81 -6.56 -14.93
CA PHE A 64 -0.32 -5.79 -14.42
C PHE A 64 -0.45 -6.05 -12.93
N SER A 65 -0.53 -4.99 -12.13
CA SER A 65 -0.75 -5.11 -10.69
C SER A 65 -1.81 -4.14 -10.23
N SER A 66 -2.75 -4.61 -9.44
CA SER A 66 -3.74 -3.74 -8.79
C SER A 66 -3.99 -4.12 -7.33
N ASN A 67 -4.54 -3.16 -6.60
CA ASN A 67 -5.14 -3.34 -5.28
C ASN A 67 -6.61 -2.95 -5.41
N TYR A 68 -7.52 -3.85 -5.04
CA TYR A 68 -8.94 -3.70 -5.34
C TYR A 68 -9.85 -4.19 -4.22
N ASP A 69 -11.05 -3.65 -4.15
CA ASP A 69 -12.08 -4.07 -3.21
C ASP A 69 -12.88 -5.28 -3.71
N GLY A 70 -13.18 -6.19 -2.79
CA GLY A 70 -14.15 -7.26 -3.00
C GLY A 70 -13.63 -8.46 -3.78
N GLU A 71 -14.55 -9.25 -4.32
CA GLU A 71 -14.25 -10.52 -5.00
C GLU A 71 -13.61 -10.31 -6.37
N LEU A 72 -12.69 -11.20 -6.76
CA LEU A 72 -11.95 -11.09 -8.02
C LEU A 72 -12.89 -11.03 -9.23
N ASP A 73 -13.88 -11.92 -9.33
CA ASP A 73 -14.77 -11.95 -10.51
C ASP A 73 -15.57 -10.65 -10.69
N SER A 74 -16.06 -10.08 -9.59
CA SER A 74 -16.75 -8.78 -9.62
C SER A 74 -15.82 -7.66 -10.09
N TYR A 75 -14.57 -7.69 -9.62
CA TYR A 75 -13.56 -6.73 -10.02
C TYR A 75 -13.16 -6.87 -11.51
N LEU A 76 -12.98 -8.09 -12.01
CA LEU A 76 -12.65 -8.31 -13.42
C LEU A 76 -13.80 -7.89 -14.34
N ASN A 77 -15.05 -8.09 -13.92
CA ASN A 77 -16.22 -7.60 -14.65
C ASN A 77 -16.25 -6.07 -14.72
N GLU A 78 -15.87 -5.37 -13.66
CA GLU A 78 -15.73 -3.91 -13.67
C GLU A 78 -14.58 -3.48 -14.60
N LEU A 79 -13.42 -4.14 -14.55
CA LEU A 79 -12.30 -3.85 -15.45
C LEU A 79 -12.72 -3.99 -16.92
N ILE A 80 -13.49 -5.03 -17.25
CA ILE A 80 -14.10 -5.24 -18.57
C ILE A 80 -15.00 -4.07 -18.99
N GLN A 81 -15.78 -3.50 -18.06
CA GLN A 81 -16.70 -2.39 -18.32
C GLN A 81 -15.97 -1.07 -18.57
N ILE A 82 -14.96 -0.76 -17.76
CA ILE A 82 -14.17 0.49 -17.88
C ILE A 82 -13.08 0.42 -18.96
N SER A 83 -12.96 -0.72 -19.66
CA SER A 83 -11.92 -0.95 -20.68
C SER A 83 -12.54 -1.17 -22.07
N PRO A 84 -12.96 -0.09 -22.76
CA PRO A 84 -13.56 -0.21 -24.09
C PRO A 84 -12.60 -0.79 -25.14
N GLY A 85 -11.30 -0.52 -25.03
CA GLY A 85 -10.24 -1.01 -25.93
C GLY A 85 -9.33 -2.05 -25.29
N MET A 86 -9.85 -2.84 -24.33
CA MET A 86 -9.08 -3.85 -23.61
C MET A 86 -8.38 -4.85 -24.55
N ASP A 87 -9.08 -5.29 -25.59
CA ASP A 87 -8.55 -6.29 -26.53
C ASP A 87 -7.26 -5.79 -27.20
N SER A 88 -7.17 -4.51 -27.57
CA SER A 88 -5.97 -3.92 -28.20
C SER A 88 -4.72 -3.95 -27.31
N LEU A 89 -4.92 -3.93 -25.98
CA LEU A 89 -3.82 -4.06 -25.01
C LEU A 89 -3.45 -5.53 -24.83
N TRP A 90 -4.42 -6.38 -24.50
CA TRP A 90 -4.14 -7.76 -24.11
C TRP A 90 -3.85 -8.69 -25.29
N GLU A 91 -4.26 -8.34 -26.52
CA GLU A 91 -3.86 -9.08 -27.73
C GLU A 91 -2.33 -9.09 -27.94
N LYS A 92 -1.60 -8.16 -27.31
CA LYS A 92 -0.14 -8.11 -27.34
C LYS A 92 0.49 -9.19 -26.46
N CYS A 93 -0.29 -9.84 -25.60
CA CYS A 93 0.16 -10.88 -24.70
C CYS A 93 -0.13 -12.29 -25.25
N GLN A 94 0.76 -13.24 -24.96
CA GLN A 94 0.59 -14.63 -25.34
C GLN A 94 -0.59 -15.27 -24.59
N GLY A 95 -1.39 -16.09 -25.27
CA GLY A 95 -2.52 -16.81 -24.67
C GLY A 95 -3.83 -16.02 -24.56
N TYR A 96 -3.83 -14.71 -24.83
CA TYR A 96 -5.07 -13.92 -24.84
C TYR A 96 -5.91 -14.22 -26.10
N THR A 97 -7.19 -14.51 -25.90
CA THR A 97 -8.14 -14.89 -26.97
C THR A 97 -9.36 -13.97 -27.07
N GLY A 98 -9.42 -12.91 -26.26
CA GLY A 98 -10.45 -11.88 -26.32
C GLY A 98 -11.19 -11.65 -25.00
N LYS A 99 -11.96 -10.56 -24.96
CA LYS A 99 -12.76 -10.13 -23.80
C LYS A 99 -13.62 -11.23 -23.14
N PRO A 100 -14.29 -12.15 -23.86
CA PRO A 100 -15.10 -13.19 -23.20
C PRO A 100 -14.31 -14.18 -22.33
N GLN A 101 -13.02 -14.41 -22.65
CA GLN A 101 -12.13 -15.30 -21.89
C GLN A 101 -11.21 -14.53 -20.92
N PHE A 102 -11.40 -13.21 -20.77
CA PHE A 102 -10.52 -12.36 -19.98
C PHE A 102 -10.37 -12.84 -18.54
N SER A 103 -11.46 -13.18 -17.86
CA SER A 103 -11.39 -13.62 -16.46
C SER A 103 -10.60 -14.91 -16.29
N GLU A 104 -10.77 -15.88 -17.20
CA GLU A 104 -9.99 -17.12 -17.19
C GLU A 104 -8.51 -16.83 -17.48
N PHE A 105 -8.23 -16.01 -18.49
CA PHE A 105 -6.88 -15.58 -18.84
C PHE A 105 -6.16 -14.90 -17.67
N ILE A 106 -6.83 -14.00 -16.94
CA ILE A 106 -6.27 -13.34 -15.76
C ILE A 106 -6.00 -14.37 -14.66
N ASN A 107 -6.93 -15.28 -14.37
CA ASN A 107 -6.74 -16.31 -13.36
C ASN A 107 -5.54 -17.21 -13.66
N GLN A 108 -5.37 -17.65 -14.92
CA GLN A 108 -4.27 -18.51 -15.36
C GLN A 108 -2.89 -17.84 -15.25
N ASN A 109 -2.84 -16.50 -15.36
CA ASN A 109 -1.59 -15.74 -15.34
C ASN A 109 -1.39 -14.95 -14.03
N SER A 110 -2.23 -15.19 -13.02
CA SER A 110 -2.16 -14.52 -11.73
C SER A 110 -1.19 -15.20 -10.78
N TYR A 111 -0.42 -14.39 -10.04
CA TYR A 111 0.53 -14.84 -9.03
C TYR A 111 0.07 -14.42 -7.65
N GLN A 112 0.01 -15.38 -6.74
CA GLN A 112 -0.27 -15.14 -5.33
C GLN A 112 1.01 -14.70 -4.61
N PRO A 113 0.93 -13.67 -3.75
CA PRO A 113 2.10 -13.25 -2.98
C PRO A 113 2.39 -14.21 -1.83
N GLU A 114 3.68 -14.45 -1.58
CA GLU A 114 4.15 -15.19 -0.40
C GLU A 114 3.99 -14.34 0.88
N ALA A 115 4.04 -13.01 0.73
CA ALA A 115 3.74 -12.06 1.78
C ALA A 115 3.01 -10.83 1.24
N PHE A 116 1.97 -10.38 1.96
CA PHE A 116 1.21 -9.19 1.60
C PHE A 116 0.93 -8.30 2.81
N TYR A 117 1.36 -7.05 2.70
CA TYR A 117 1.09 -5.97 3.63
C TYR A 117 0.12 -4.96 3.02
N ILE A 118 -0.78 -4.46 3.87
CA ILE A 118 -1.77 -3.45 3.56
C ILE A 118 -1.97 -2.57 4.81
N ALA A 119 -1.88 -1.25 4.63
CA ALA A 119 -2.06 -0.29 5.71
C ALA A 119 -3.48 -0.31 6.30
N PHE A 120 -4.50 -0.34 5.43
CA PHE A 120 -5.91 -0.21 5.83
C PHE A 120 -6.71 -1.46 5.44
N ARG A 121 -6.55 -2.56 6.20
CA ARG A 121 -7.20 -3.86 5.94
C ARG A 121 -8.73 -3.82 5.83
N ASN A 122 -9.36 -2.84 6.46
CA ASN A 122 -10.81 -2.76 6.63
C ASN A 122 -11.43 -1.57 5.90
N GLU A 123 -10.66 -0.85 5.09
CA GLU A 123 -11.14 0.34 4.38
C GLU A 123 -11.21 0.08 2.88
N THR A 124 -12.30 0.52 2.27
CA THR A 124 -12.54 0.43 0.83
C THR A 124 -12.19 1.76 0.16
N VAL A 125 -12.11 1.78 -1.17
CA VAL A 125 -12.02 3.02 -1.96
C VAL A 125 -13.15 3.98 -1.58
N GLU A 126 -14.36 3.45 -1.42
CA GLU A 126 -15.53 4.24 -1.01
C GLU A 126 -15.36 4.84 0.39
N SER A 127 -14.95 4.05 1.39
CA SER A 127 -14.80 4.57 2.75
C SER A 127 -13.70 5.63 2.83
N LEU A 128 -12.56 5.41 2.17
CA LEU A 128 -11.47 6.39 2.09
C LEU A 128 -11.92 7.68 1.38
N LYS A 129 -12.61 7.58 0.24
CA LYS A 129 -13.17 8.76 -0.45
C LYS A 129 -14.16 9.51 0.42
N ASN A 130 -14.99 8.80 1.19
CA ASN A 130 -15.93 9.42 2.13
C ASN A 130 -15.20 10.15 3.26
N TYR A 131 -14.13 9.58 3.84
CA TYR A 131 -13.33 10.27 4.86
C TYR A 131 -12.68 11.55 4.34
N ILE A 132 -12.12 11.48 3.12
CA ILE A 132 -11.54 12.65 2.44
C ILE A 132 -12.62 13.72 2.21
N ALA A 133 -13.81 13.32 1.75
CA ALA A 133 -14.92 14.24 1.52
C ALA A 133 -15.38 14.92 2.82
N ILE A 134 -15.51 14.17 3.91
CA ILE A 134 -15.85 14.71 5.24
C ILE A 134 -14.83 15.76 5.67
N ARG A 135 -13.52 15.44 5.58
CA ARG A 135 -12.47 16.42 5.92
C ARG A 135 -12.59 17.68 5.05
N LYS A 136 -12.71 17.53 3.72
CA LYS A 136 -12.85 18.68 2.81
C LYS A 136 -14.07 19.54 3.12
N HIS A 137 -15.20 18.93 3.49
CA HIS A 137 -16.39 19.68 3.91
C HIS A 137 -16.17 20.47 5.20
N ILE A 138 -15.45 19.90 6.16
CA ILE A 138 -15.09 20.59 7.40
C ILE A 138 -14.14 21.75 7.11
N GLU A 139 -13.07 21.51 6.33
CA GLU A 139 -12.12 22.55 5.91
C GLU A 139 -12.86 23.71 5.22
N ASN A 140 -13.70 23.40 4.22
CA ASN A 140 -14.49 24.42 3.52
C ASN A 140 -15.43 25.19 4.45
N PHE A 141 -16.00 24.56 5.48
CA PHE A 141 -16.84 25.23 6.47
C PHE A 141 -16.03 26.15 7.37
N LEU A 142 -14.85 25.72 7.82
CA LEU A 142 -13.93 26.52 8.64
C LEU A 142 -13.36 27.71 7.88
N ASP A 143 -13.17 27.58 6.57
CA ASP A 143 -12.67 28.64 5.69
C ASP A 143 -13.72 29.72 5.35
N LEU A 144 -14.99 29.54 5.73
CA LEU A 144 -15.99 30.58 5.59
C LEU A 144 -15.61 31.79 6.45
N LYS A 145 -15.56 32.99 5.84
CA LYS A 145 -15.14 34.22 6.53
C LYS A 145 -15.86 34.47 7.86
N ASP A 146 -17.16 34.24 7.90
CA ASP A 146 -17.96 34.45 9.10
C ASP A 146 -17.61 33.46 10.22
N VAL A 147 -17.27 32.21 9.85
CA VAL A 147 -16.84 31.17 10.78
C VAL A 147 -15.42 31.44 11.27
N ALA A 148 -14.48 31.77 10.37
CA ALA A 148 -13.12 32.12 10.72
C ALA A 148 -13.08 33.32 11.69
N ASN A 149 -13.83 34.39 11.37
CA ASN A 149 -13.95 35.55 12.25
C ASN A 149 -14.57 35.20 13.61
N TYR A 150 -15.55 34.29 13.65
CA TYR A 150 -16.16 33.83 14.90
C TYR A 150 -15.17 33.00 15.73
N LEU A 151 -14.43 32.07 15.12
CA LEU A 151 -13.40 31.27 15.79
C LEU A 151 -12.25 32.12 16.34
N ASP A 152 -11.92 33.23 15.66
CA ASP A 152 -10.93 34.21 16.10
C ASP A 152 -11.45 35.15 17.22
N CYS A 153 -12.75 35.14 17.52
CA CYS A 153 -13.29 35.87 18.66
C CYS A 153 -12.78 35.26 19.98
N SER A 154 -12.32 36.12 20.91
CA SER A 154 -11.89 35.72 22.26
C SER A 154 -12.95 34.99 23.09
N GLY A 155 -14.21 34.94 22.64
CA GLY A 155 -15.33 34.26 23.28
C GLY A 155 -15.49 32.76 22.94
N VAL A 156 -14.86 32.25 21.87
CA VAL A 156 -15.01 30.83 21.49
C VAL A 156 -14.32 29.89 22.47
N LYS A 157 -13.12 30.22 22.95
CA LYS A 157 -12.46 29.43 24.02
C LYS A 157 -13.33 29.35 25.28
N PRO A 158 -13.81 30.47 25.86
CA PRO A 158 -14.75 30.43 26.98
C PRO A 158 -16.04 29.65 26.71
N PHE A 159 -16.59 29.71 25.50
CA PHE A 159 -17.76 28.91 25.11
C PHE A 159 -17.44 27.41 25.08
N LEU A 160 -16.35 27.02 24.41
CA LEU A 160 -15.88 25.63 24.37
C LEU A 160 -15.53 25.13 25.78
N ASP A 161 -14.92 25.96 26.62
CA ASP A 161 -14.65 25.65 28.02
C ASP A 161 -15.95 25.41 28.79
N LYS A 162 -16.99 26.20 28.52
CA LYS A 162 -18.32 26.06 29.15
C LYS A 162 -19.07 24.84 28.65
N VAL A 163 -19.00 24.52 27.35
CA VAL A 163 -19.55 23.28 26.78
C VAL A 163 -18.79 22.06 27.31
N ALA A 164 -17.47 22.13 27.42
CA ALA A 164 -16.64 21.08 28.03
C ALA A 164 -17.01 20.85 29.50
N GLN A 165 -17.34 21.93 30.24
CA GLN A 165 -17.85 21.86 31.62
C GLN A 165 -19.28 21.30 31.72
N VAL A 166 -20.10 21.43 30.68
CA VAL A 166 -21.44 20.80 30.62
C VAL A 166 -21.34 19.30 30.33
N SER A 167 -20.22 18.83 29.74
CA SER A 167 -19.99 17.39 29.58
C SER A 167 -19.63 16.74 30.92
N GLN A 168 -20.42 15.73 31.29
CA GLN A 168 -20.32 14.84 32.47
C GLN A 168 -21.08 15.24 33.74
N THR A 169 -22.40 15.39 33.66
CA THR A 169 -23.25 14.91 34.77
C THR A 169 -23.90 13.61 34.33
N ASN A 170 -23.23 12.48 34.59
CA ASN A 170 -23.83 11.16 34.34
C ASN A 170 -25.09 11.04 35.20
N THR A 171 -26.25 10.87 34.57
CA THR A 171 -27.47 10.48 35.27
C THR A 171 -27.29 9.10 35.91
N TRP A 172 -28.01 8.81 36.98
CA TRP A 172 -27.79 7.60 37.78
C TRP A 172 -27.99 6.28 37.00
N TRP A 173 -28.83 6.27 35.97
CA TRP A 173 -28.95 5.14 35.03
C TRP A 173 -27.72 5.01 34.12
N GLU A 174 -27.14 6.13 33.68
CA GLU A 174 -25.87 6.15 32.95
C GLU A 174 -24.71 5.70 33.85
N VAL A 175 -24.75 5.96 35.16
CA VAL A 175 -23.77 5.42 36.14
C VAL A 175 -23.87 3.90 36.28
N VAL A 176 -25.09 3.35 36.31
CA VAL A 176 -25.30 1.88 36.31
C VAL A 176 -24.83 1.28 34.98
N GLY A 177 -25.15 1.91 33.85
CA GLY A 177 -24.64 1.54 32.53
C GLY A 177 -23.11 1.65 32.41
N LEU A 178 -22.51 2.71 32.98
CA LEU A 178 -21.07 2.95 33.04
C LEU A 178 -20.35 1.93 33.93
N ASN A 179 -20.96 1.48 35.03
CA ASN A 179 -20.41 0.41 35.85
C ASN A 179 -20.50 -0.95 35.12
N GLY A 180 -21.59 -1.21 34.41
CA GLY A 180 -21.70 -2.34 33.48
C GLY A 180 -20.65 -2.30 32.38
N LEU A 181 -20.44 -1.13 31.75
CA LEU A 181 -19.39 -0.86 30.76
C LEU A 181 -17.99 -0.97 31.35
N LYS A 182 -17.75 -0.58 32.61
CA LYS A 182 -16.47 -0.77 33.30
C LYS A 182 -16.18 -2.24 33.57
N ILE A 183 -17.21 -3.03 33.92
CA ILE A 183 -17.07 -4.48 34.07
C ILE A 183 -16.78 -5.11 32.71
N LEU A 184 -17.54 -4.74 31.67
CA LEU A 184 -17.30 -5.17 30.27
C LEU A 184 -15.89 -4.77 29.79
N ARG A 185 -15.48 -3.52 30.05
CA ARG A 185 -14.14 -3.02 29.72
C ARG A 185 -13.06 -3.75 30.51
N GLY A 186 -13.29 -4.02 31.80
CA GLY A 186 -12.39 -4.83 32.61
C GLY A 186 -12.27 -6.27 32.10
N LEU A 187 -13.36 -6.88 31.62
CA LEU A 187 -13.33 -8.19 30.97
C LEU A 187 -12.61 -8.16 29.62
N VAL A 188 -12.85 -7.12 28.81
CA VAL A 188 -12.13 -6.88 27.56
C VAL A 188 -10.64 -6.67 27.84
N ASP A 189 -10.28 -5.87 28.83
CA ASP A 189 -8.90 -5.59 29.24
C ASP A 189 -8.24 -6.87 29.79
N MET A 190 -8.95 -7.72 30.53
CA MET A 190 -8.48 -9.02 31.01
C MET A 190 -8.13 -9.98 29.86
N VAL A 191 -8.82 -9.88 28.72
CA VAL A 191 -8.53 -10.68 27.51
C VAL A 191 -7.48 -9.99 26.64
N GLN A 192 -7.54 -8.67 26.50
CA GLN A 192 -6.66 -7.90 25.63
C GLN A 192 -5.25 -7.78 26.21
N TYR A 193 -5.09 -7.70 27.52
CA TYR A 193 -3.78 -7.64 28.18
C TYR A 193 -2.90 -8.87 27.88
N PRO A 194 -3.34 -10.13 28.11
CA PRO A 194 -2.53 -11.29 27.76
C PRO A 194 -2.30 -11.41 26.24
N LEU A 195 -3.27 -11.04 25.41
CA LEU A 195 -3.07 -10.99 23.95
C LEU A 195 -1.99 -9.98 23.55
N ASN A 196 -2.01 -8.79 24.15
CA ASN A 196 -0.98 -7.77 23.92
C ASN A 196 0.38 -8.26 24.42
N LEU A 197 0.45 -8.87 25.60
CA LEU A 197 1.71 -9.42 26.13
C LEU A 197 2.28 -10.51 25.21
N ILE A 198 1.43 -11.44 24.74
CA ILE A 198 1.81 -12.47 23.76
C ILE A 198 2.32 -11.81 22.47
N ARG A 199 1.63 -10.77 21.98
CA ARG A 199 2.06 -10.00 20.81
C ARG A 199 3.45 -9.37 21.02
N GLU A 200 3.70 -8.72 22.15
CA GLU A 200 5.01 -8.12 22.45
C GLU A 200 6.12 -9.18 22.53
N ILE A 201 5.85 -10.34 23.14
CA ILE A 201 6.80 -11.47 23.18
C ILE A 201 7.11 -11.97 21.76
N LEU A 202 6.08 -12.13 20.92
CA LEU A 202 6.24 -12.57 19.53
C LEU A 202 7.01 -11.55 18.69
N LEU A 203 6.80 -10.24 18.92
CA LEU A 203 7.57 -9.18 18.29
C LEU A 203 9.06 -9.27 18.67
N VAL A 204 9.38 -9.52 19.94
CA VAL A 204 10.77 -9.75 20.37
C VAL A 204 11.37 -10.97 19.67
N ILE A 205 10.63 -12.08 19.59
CA ILE A 205 11.09 -13.30 18.90
C ILE A 205 11.33 -13.03 17.41
N ILE A 206 10.41 -12.37 16.73
CA ILE A 206 10.54 -12.05 15.31
C ILE A 206 11.70 -11.08 15.06
N ASN A 207 11.86 -10.05 15.88
CA ASN A 207 13.00 -9.13 15.78
C ASN A 207 14.32 -9.87 16.01
N PHE A 208 14.37 -10.80 16.95
CA PHE A 208 15.54 -11.64 17.18
C PHE A 208 15.83 -12.55 15.98
N LEU A 209 14.82 -13.23 15.44
CA LEU A 209 14.96 -14.07 14.24
C LEU A 209 15.39 -13.24 13.02
N ALA A 210 14.79 -12.07 12.83
CA ALA A 210 15.17 -11.12 11.78
C ALA A 210 16.62 -10.65 11.98
N SER A 211 17.10 -10.43 13.21
CA SER A 211 18.49 -10.07 13.46
C SER A 211 19.47 -11.18 13.10
N ILE A 212 19.09 -12.46 13.27
CA ILE A 212 19.91 -13.62 12.90
C ILE A 212 19.89 -13.84 11.40
N LEU A 213 18.69 -13.88 10.82
CA LEU A 213 18.48 -14.09 9.39
C LEU A 213 18.86 -12.85 8.57
N GLY A 214 18.94 -11.69 9.18
CA GLY A 214 19.32 -10.41 8.57
C GLY A 214 20.75 -10.00 8.87
N LYS A 215 21.59 -10.87 9.47
CA LYS A 215 23.01 -10.55 9.59
C LYS A 215 23.59 -10.38 8.18
N PRO A 216 24.16 -9.21 7.86
CA PRO A 216 24.87 -9.01 6.59
C PRO A 216 26.05 -9.98 6.48
N GLU A 217 26.42 -10.34 5.26
CA GLU A 217 27.50 -11.30 4.99
C GLU A 217 28.85 -10.74 5.47
N ASN A 218 29.09 -9.44 5.25
CA ASN A 218 30.29 -8.77 5.72
C ASN A 218 30.07 -7.28 6.03
N ARG A 219 30.03 -6.92 7.32
CA ARG A 219 29.84 -5.51 7.77
C ARG A 219 31.04 -4.61 7.46
N SER A 220 32.24 -5.16 7.22
CA SER A 220 33.42 -4.33 6.94
C SER A 220 33.51 -3.83 5.50
N GLU A 221 32.65 -4.31 4.60
CA GLU A 221 32.70 -3.99 3.17
C GLU A 221 31.75 -2.87 2.75
N ILE A 222 31.53 -1.89 3.62
CA ILE A 222 30.74 -0.70 3.29
C ILE A 222 31.37 0.01 2.08
N GLY A 223 30.54 0.32 1.08
CA GLY A 223 30.91 0.93 -0.18
C GLY A 223 31.27 -0.06 -1.30
N GLN A 224 31.26 -1.37 -1.04
CA GLN A 224 31.57 -2.40 -2.04
C GLN A 224 30.30 -2.90 -2.73
N TYR A 225 29.71 -2.08 -3.60
CA TYR A 225 28.71 -2.53 -4.56
C TYR A 225 29.10 -2.07 -5.94
N THR A 226 29.35 -3.04 -6.83
CA THR A 226 29.58 -2.76 -8.24
C THR A 226 28.23 -2.79 -8.94
N SER A 227 27.78 -1.62 -9.41
CA SER A 227 26.53 -1.52 -10.18
C SER A 227 26.56 -2.49 -11.36
N VAL A 228 25.49 -3.27 -11.47
CA VAL A 228 25.30 -4.27 -12.52
C VAL A 228 24.64 -3.63 -13.76
N LYS A 229 24.01 -2.46 -13.58
CA LYS A 229 23.36 -1.70 -14.66
C LYS A 229 23.72 -0.20 -14.59
N ALA A 230 24.79 0.18 -15.24
CA ALA A 230 25.10 1.59 -15.50
C ALA A 230 24.34 2.09 -16.73
N ASP A 231 23.01 2.19 -16.67
CA ASP A 231 22.19 2.74 -17.75
C ASP A 231 21.49 4.05 -17.34
N LEU A 232 22.05 5.17 -17.78
CA LEU A 232 21.50 6.51 -17.58
C LEU A 232 20.08 6.64 -18.15
N ALA A 233 19.73 5.95 -19.23
CA ALA A 233 18.41 6.01 -19.82
C ALA A 233 17.36 5.34 -18.92
N GLN A 234 17.70 4.20 -18.30
CA GLN A 234 16.85 3.54 -17.30
C GLN A 234 16.64 4.43 -16.07
N SER A 235 17.69 5.07 -15.55
CA SER A 235 17.58 6.01 -14.43
C SER A 235 16.67 7.20 -14.76
N GLN A 236 16.77 7.76 -15.97
CA GLN A 236 15.91 8.86 -16.40
C GLN A 236 14.44 8.42 -16.55
N LEU A 237 14.18 7.23 -17.09
CA LEU A 237 12.83 6.68 -17.19
C LEU A 237 12.20 6.49 -15.80
N LEU A 238 12.98 6.00 -14.83
CA LEU A 238 12.54 5.87 -13.44
C LEU A 238 12.21 7.23 -12.83
N ALA A 239 13.11 8.19 -12.94
CA ALA A 239 12.89 9.54 -12.42
C ALA A 239 11.67 10.24 -13.04
N ASN A 240 11.39 10.01 -14.33
CA ASN A 240 10.22 10.57 -15.02
C ASN A 240 8.90 9.88 -14.65
N ALA A 241 8.95 8.62 -14.19
CA ALA A 241 7.79 7.85 -13.76
C ALA A 241 7.48 8.03 -12.27
N GLU A 242 8.47 8.42 -11.47
CA GLU A 242 8.39 8.66 -10.04
C GLU A 242 7.91 10.09 -9.72
N ASP A 243 7.43 10.29 -8.49
CA ASP A 243 7.19 11.61 -7.86
C ASP A 243 6.21 12.54 -8.61
N ARG A 244 5.34 11.97 -9.43
CA ARG A 244 4.27 12.69 -10.15
C ARG A 244 3.13 13.13 -9.23
N PHE A 245 2.95 12.42 -8.12
CA PHE A 245 1.99 12.72 -7.06
C PHE A 245 2.53 12.18 -5.72
N VAL A 246 1.77 12.34 -4.63
CA VAL A 246 2.22 11.99 -3.28
C VAL A 246 2.49 10.49 -3.14
N GLN A 247 1.67 9.67 -3.81
CA GLN A 247 1.85 8.22 -3.86
C GLN A 247 2.72 7.80 -5.02
N ASN A 248 3.59 6.83 -4.78
CA ASN A 248 4.55 6.34 -5.75
C ASN A 248 4.58 4.80 -5.73
N SER A 249 5.17 4.21 -6.77
CA SER A 249 5.16 2.77 -6.97
C SER A 249 6.56 2.25 -7.31
N MET A 250 6.91 1.08 -6.78
CA MET A 250 8.16 0.41 -7.12
C MET A 250 7.91 -1.04 -7.53
N ASN A 251 8.56 -1.44 -8.64
CA ASN A 251 8.67 -2.82 -9.09
C ASN A 251 10.14 -3.21 -9.03
N HIS A 252 10.48 -4.18 -8.19
CA HIS A 252 11.86 -4.65 -8.02
C HIS A 252 11.93 -6.14 -8.32
N LEU A 253 12.63 -6.51 -9.39
CA LEU A 253 12.73 -7.89 -9.86
C LEU A 253 14.20 -8.32 -9.80
N VAL A 254 14.48 -9.36 -9.01
CA VAL A 254 15.84 -9.87 -8.83
C VAL A 254 15.87 -11.38 -8.73
N ASP A 255 16.97 -11.99 -9.19
CA ASP A 255 17.19 -13.42 -9.09
C ASP A 255 17.47 -13.84 -7.64
N ILE A 256 16.95 -15.00 -7.25
CA ILE A 256 17.11 -15.61 -5.94
C ILE A 256 18.36 -16.49 -5.97
N LYS A 257 19.18 -16.46 -4.90
CA LYS A 257 20.27 -17.41 -4.69
C LYS A 257 19.68 -18.83 -4.59
N PRO A 258 20.00 -19.77 -5.50
CA PRO A 258 19.31 -21.07 -5.58
C PRO A 258 19.34 -21.86 -4.26
N GLU A 259 20.42 -21.76 -3.50
CA GLU A 259 20.60 -22.42 -2.21
C GLU A 259 19.79 -21.79 -1.06
N ARG A 260 19.26 -20.57 -1.25
CA ARG A 260 18.54 -19.79 -0.22
C ARG A 260 17.03 -19.73 -0.42
N ILE A 261 16.47 -20.37 -1.45
CA ILE A 261 15.03 -20.35 -1.72
C ILE A 261 14.18 -20.82 -0.52
N LYS A 262 14.60 -21.88 0.18
CA LYS A 262 13.88 -22.39 1.37
C LYS A 262 13.89 -21.39 2.51
N ARG A 263 15.03 -20.73 2.73
CA ARG A 263 15.18 -19.67 3.75
C ARG A 263 14.28 -18.49 3.42
N LEU A 264 14.28 -18.03 2.16
CA LEU A 264 13.42 -16.94 1.71
C LEU A 264 11.93 -17.26 1.93
N LYS A 265 11.48 -18.47 1.58
CA LYS A 265 10.09 -18.90 1.84
C LYS A 265 9.71 -18.85 3.32
N ILE A 266 10.60 -19.32 4.20
CA ILE A 266 10.38 -19.24 5.67
C ILE A 266 10.29 -17.78 6.12
N VAL A 267 11.21 -16.93 5.66
CA VAL A 267 11.21 -15.50 6.01
C VAL A 267 9.91 -14.83 5.54
N LEU A 268 9.50 -15.02 4.29
CA LEU A 268 8.28 -14.41 3.75
C LEU A 268 7.03 -14.93 4.47
N PHE A 269 6.98 -16.22 4.82
CA PHE A 269 5.91 -16.76 5.65
C PHE A 269 5.82 -16.04 7.01
N LEU A 270 6.95 -15.86 7.70
CA LEU A 270 7.00 -15.16 8.98
C LEU A 270 6.61 -13.68 8.84
N VAL A 271 7.07 -13.00 7.78
CA VAL A 271 6.72 -11.61 7.48
C VAL A 271 5.22 -11.47 7.21
N ASN A 272 4.65 -12.37 6.40
CA ASN A 272 3.21 -12.39 6.11
C ASN A 272 2.39 -12.56 7.39
N TRP A 273 2.78 -13.53 8.23
CA TRP A 273 2.12 -13.80 9.49
C TRP A 273 2.25 -12.61 10.46
N ALA A 274 3.44 -12.05 10.63
CA ALA A 274 3.68 -10.88 11.47
C ALA A 274 2.85 -9.67 11.01
N GLY A 275 2.79 -9.45 9.69
CA GLY A 275 1.99 -8.39 9.09
C GLY A 275 0.49 -8.53 9.33
N GLN A 276 -0.02 -9.75 9.43
CA GLN A 276 -1.45 -9.99 9.66
C GLN A 276 -1.85 -9.87 11.14
N TYR A 277 -0.98 -10.28 12.06
CA TYR A 277 -1.37 -10.46 13.46
C TYR A 277 -0.63 -9.57 14.47
N LEU A 278 0.55 -9.05 14.14
CA LEU A 278 1.40 -8.35 15.10
C LEU A 278 1.49 -6.85 14.85
N PHE A 279 1.58 -6.43 13.59
CA PHE A 279 1.74 -5.01 13.29
C PHE A 279 0.41 -4.25 13.36
N PRO A 280 0.40 -3.04 13.94
CA PRO A 280 -0.81 -2.24 13.98
C PRO A 280 -1.20 -1.76 12.56
N PRO A 281 -2.46 -1.40 12.34
CA PRO A 281 -2.88 -0.77 11.08
C PRO A 281 -2.00 0.43 10.73
N ALA A 282 -1.80 0.67 9.44
CA ALA A 282 -1.01 1.78 8.91
C ALA A 282 0.47 1.84 9.34
N SER A 283 1.01 0.74 9.90
CA SER A 283 2.42 0.64 10.26
C SER A 283 2.99 -0.74 9.90
N LEU A 284 4.16 -0.76 9.28
CA LEU A 284 4.98 -1.97 9.10
C LEU A 284 6.33 -1.70 9.76
N VAL A 285 6.59 -2.29 10.93
CA VAL A 285 7.84 -2.06 11.67
C VAL A 285 8.11 -0.55 11.87
N ASN A 286 7.09 0.20 12.29
CA ASN A 286 7.13 1.67 12.47
C ASN A 286 7.34 2.50 11.19
N ILE A 287 7.23 1.90 10.01
CA ILE A 287 7.16 2.61 8.73
C ILE A 287 5.68 2.88 8.44
N THR A 288 5.34 4.16 8.29
CA THR A 288 3.95 4.64 8.15
C THR A 288 3.70 5.29 6.79
N THR A 289 4.50 4.91 5.79
CA THR A 289 4.48 5.44 4.41
C THR A 289 4.09 4.38 3.39
N ILE A 290 3.87 3.13 3.78
CA ILE A 290 3.54 2.03 2.85
C ILE A 290 2.02 1.86 2.80
N HIS A 291 1.40 1.99 1.63
CA HIS A 291 -0.01 1.63 1.44
C HIS A 291 -0.17 0.13 1.27
N PHE A 292 0.60 -0.44 0.34
CA PHE A 292 0.58 -1.85 0.01
C PHE A 292 1.99 -2.32 -0.35
N ALA A 293 2.39 -3.48 0.15
CA ALA A 293 3.63 -4.12 -0.23
C ALA A 293 3.41 -5.62 -0.39
N ARG A 294 3.96 -6.21 -1.45
CA ARG A 294 3.85 -7.65 -1.68
C ARG A 294 5.14 -8.24 -2.25
N TRP A 295 5.43 -9.46 -1.82
CA TRP A 295 6.59 -10.24 -2.24
C TRP A 295 6.09 -11.50 -2.94
N LEU A 296 6.52 -11.70 -4.18
CA LEU A 296 6.16 -12.86 -4.98
C LEU A 296 7.41 -13.61 -5.37
N ILE A 297 7.40 -14.92 -5.18
CA ILE A 297 8.39 -15.81 -5.75
C ILE A 297 7.81 -16.29 -7.09
N ILE A 298 8.46 -15.94 -8.18
CA ILE A 298 8.01 -16.26 -9.55
C ILE A 298 9.03 -17.15 -10.26
N ASP A 299 8.68 -17.60 -11.47
CA ASP A 299 9.55 -18.41 -12.33
C ASP A 299 10.09 -19.66 -11.62
N GLU A 300 9.19 -20.42 -10.99
CA GLU A 300 9.49 -21.67 -10.27
C GLU A 300 10.53 -21.52 -9.15
N GLY A 301 10.59 -20.35 -8.51
CA GLY A 301 11.53 -20.11 -7.41
C GLY A 301 12.81 -19.41 -7.82
N LYS A 302 12.95 -19.01 -9.09
CA LYS A 302 14.15 -18.33 -9.59
C LYS A 302 14.20 -16.85 -9.24
N ARG A 303 13.05 -16.18 -9.12
CA ARG A 303 13.03 -14.70 -8.98
C ARG A 303 12.12 -14.23 -7.87
N LEU A 304 12.57 -13.18 -7.19
CA LEU A 304 11.80 -12.42 -6.24
C LEU A 304 11.31 -11.13 -6.92
N LEU A 305 9.99 -11.00 -7.03
CA LEU A 305 9.33 -9.77 -7.43
C LEU A 305 8.78 -9.08 -6.17
N PHE A 306 9.30 -7.89 -5.89
CA PHE A 306 8.78 -7.00 -4.86
C PHE A 306 8.02 -5.83 -5.48
N LEU A 307 6.80 -5.66 -5.02
CA LEU A 307 5.84 -4.67 -5.52
C LEU A 307 5.40 -3.82 -4.34
N SER A 308 5.72 -2.53 -4.38
CA SER A 308 5.32 -1.57 -3.34
C SER A 308 4.58 -0.37 -3.90
N ASN A 309 3.66 0.15 -3.08
CA ASN A 309 2.98 1.43 -3.23
C ASN A 309 3.17 2.22 -1.93
N TYR A 310 3.71 3.43 -2.02
CA TYR A 310 4.21 4.16 -0.87
C TYR A 310 4.08 5.69 -1.02
N ASP A 311 4.31 6.41 0.07
CA ASP A 311 4.28 7.86 0.13
C ASP A 311 5.64 8.49 -0.10
N GLY A 312 5.66 9.64 -0.77
CA GLY A 312 6.83 10.47 -0.94
C GLY A 312 7.81 9.93 -1.97
N SER A 313 9.04 10.46 -1.92
CA SER A 313 10.07 10.13 -2.90
C SER A 313 10.66 8.75 -2.67
N TRP A 314 11.16 8.15 -3.76
CA TRP A 314 11.90 6.88 -3.71
C TRP A 314 13.05 6.91 -2.70
N ASP A 315 13.76 8.04 -2.62
CA ASP A 315 14.89 8.19 -1.72
C ASP A 315 14.46 8.17 -0.25
N ASN A 316 13.43 8.96 0.10
CA ASN A 316 12.86 9.00 1.44
C ASN A 316 12.29 7.65 1.85
N TYR A 317 11.61 6.98 0.92
CA TYR A 317 11.06 5.66 1.12
C TYR A 317 12.14 4.63 1.47
N LEU A 318 13.24 4.57 0.72
CA LEU A 318 14.33 3.65 1.06
C LEU A 318 15.08 4.02 2.35
N ASN A 319 15.23 5.31 2.66
CA ASN A 319 15.79 5.77 3.94
C ASN A 319 14.97 5.23 5.12
N ASP A 320 13.63 5.31 5.06
CA ASP A 320 12.75 4.81 6.12
C ASP A 320 12.97 3.32 6.44
N PHE A 321 13.21 2.48 5.43
CA PHE A 321 13.49 1.05 5.70
C PHE A 321 14.85 0.81 6.30
N VAL A 322 15.87 1.54 5.85
CA VAL A 322 17.22 1.39 6.39
C VAL A 322 17.23 1.78 7.87
N ASP A 323 16.57 2.88 8.22
CA ASP A 323 16.57 3.39 9.59
C ASP A 323 15.73 2.53 10.55
N ARG A 324 14.61 1.96 10.06
CA ARG A 324 13.60 1.33 10.93
C ARG A 324 13.51 -0.18 10.81
N ALA A 325 13.97 -0.75 9.71
CA ALA A 325 13.71 -2.15 9.34
C ALA A 325 14.91 -2.87 8.68
N SER A 326 16.15 -2.40 8.90
CA SER A 326 17.36 -2.95 8.25
C SER A 326 17.47 -4.47 8.36
N ASP A 327 17.21 -5.03 9.56
CA ASP A 327 17.33 -6.48 9.78
C ASP A 327 16.23 -7.26 9.05
N GLY A 328 15.02 -6.70 8.99
CA GLY A 328 13.91 -7.25 8.21
C GLY A 328 14.22 -7.26 6.71
N LEU A 329 14.72 -6.13 6.18
CA LEU A 329 15.18 -6.05 4.79
C LEU A 329 16.28 -7.08 4.50
N ASN A 330 17.33 -7.09 5.31
CA ASN A 330 18.43 -8.02 5.16
C ASN A 330 17.93 -9.47 5.18
N SER A 331 16.96 -9.80 6.05
CA SER A 331 16.42 -11.16 6.14
C SER A 331 15.76 -11.65 4.84
N ILE A 332 15.23 -10.73 4.02
CA ILE A 332 14.61 -11.00 2.73
C ILE A 332 15.66 -10.94 1.61
N TRP A 333 16.33 -9.79 1.44
CA TRP A 333 17.16 -9.53 0.27
C TRP A 333 18.55 -10.17 0.32
N ASN A 334 19.07 -10.57 1.49
CA ASN A 334 20.29 -11.41 1.54
C ASN A 334 20.12 -12.75 0.80
N ASN A 335 18.88 -13.17 0.52
CA ASN A 335 18.59 -14.39 -0.25
C ASN A 335 18.64 -14.18 -1.78
N THR A 336 18.98 -12.97 -2.24
CA THR A 336 18.98 -12.61 -3.66
C THR A 336 20.41 -12.42 -4.19
N MET A 337 20.57 -12.53 -5.50
CA MET A 337 21.85 -12.36 -6.18
C MET A 337 22.34 -10.92 -6.05
N THR A 338 23.66 -10.73 -5.89
CA THR A 338 24.34 -9.41 -5.86
C THR A 338 23.93 -8.45 -4.74
N TYR A 339 23.14 -8.90 -3.76
CA TYR A 339 22.80 -8.07 -2.62
C TYR A 339 24.09 -7.62 -1.88
N PRO A 340 24.23 -6.34 -1.50
CA PRO A 340 25.46 -5.82 -0.89
C PRO A 340 25.89 -6.58 0.37
N GLU A 341 27.18 -6.84 0.52
CA GLU A 341 27.70 -7.58 1.68
C GLU A 341 27.50 -6.85 3.00
N GLY A 342 27.55 -5.51 2.98
CA GLY A 342 27.24 -4.63 4.11
C GLY A 342 25.74 -4.55 4.45
N GLY A 343 24.88 -5.14 3.62
CA GLY A 343 23.42 -5.13 3.77
C GLY A 343 22.80 -3.74 3.68
N ALA A 344 21.58 -3.61 4.20
CA ALA A 344 20.82 -2.35 4.24
C ALA A 344 21.53 -1.25 5.05
N GLN A 345 22.44 -1.61 5.97
CA GLN A 345 23.24 -0.62 6.72
C GLN A 345 24.20 0.17 5.82
N ASP A 346 24.62 -0.39 4.69
CA ASP A 346 25.29 0.35 3.63
C ASP A 346 24.25 0.99 2.70
N ILE A 347 23.72 2.14 3.13
CA ILE A 347 22.61 2.81 2.45
C ILE A 347 22.91 3.15 0.99
N GLY A 348 24.17 3.49 0.67
CA GLY A 348 24.58 3.84 -0.68
C GLY A 348 24.52 2.63 -1.61
N ALA A 349 25.16 1.53 -1.19
CA ALA A 349 25.12 0.26 -1.93
C ALA A 349 23.70 -0.30 -2.03
N PHE A 350 22.94 -0.25 -0.94
CA PHE A 350 21.57 -0.73 -0.89
C PHE A 350 20.66 0.02 -1.87
N LYS A 351 20.73 1.35 -1.89
CA LYS A 351 19.98 2.18 -2.83
C LYS A 351 20.35 1.88 -4.28
N GLN A 352 21.65 1.78 -4.58
CA GLN A 352 22.10 1.47 -5.93
C GLN A 352 21.63 0.07 -6.35
N TYR A 353 21.71 -0.92 -5.47
CA TYR A 353 21.18 -2.26 -5.71
C TYR A 353 19.69 -2.24 -6.05
N PHE A 354 18.86 -1.52 -5.26
CA PHE A 354 17.45 -1.39 -5.57
C PHE A 354 17.21 -0.72 -6.92
N ARG A 355 18.02 0.29 -7.24
CA ARG A 355 17.90 1.03 -8.50
C ARG A 355 18.23 0.16 -9.72
N ASP A 356 19.26 -0.68 -9.65
CA ASP A 356 19.70 -1.57 -10.73
C ASP A 356 18.64 -2.64 -11.09
N TYR A 357 17.90 -3.12 -10.08
CA TYR A 357 16.85 -4.13 -10.24
C TYR A 357 15.42 -3.55 -10.29
N GLN A 358 15.28 -2.22 -10.32
CA GLN A 358 13.99 -1.57 -10.44
C GLN A 358 13.53 -1.48 -11.90
N THR A 359 12.27 -1.82 -12.12
CA THR A 359 11.57 -1.65 -13.41
C THR A 359 10.58 -0.48 -13.30
N PRO A 360 10.62 0.50 -14.22
CA PRO A 360 9.67 1.61 -14.20
C PRO A 360 8.25 1.12 -14.48
N SER A 361 7.29 1.74 -13.79
CA SER A 361 5.89 1.65 -14.20
C SER A 361 5.67 2.57 -15.40
N LEU A 362 5.11 2.01 -16.47
CA LEU A 362 4.75 2.77 -17.67
C LEU A 362 3.38 3.46 -17.53
N PHE A 363 2.60 3.00 -16.57
CA PHE A 363 1.35 3.59 -16.14
C PHE A 363 1.18 3.36 -14.64
N TYR A 364 0.70 4.37 -13.91
CA TYR A 364 0.33 4.25 -12.51
C TYR A 364 -0.94 5.06 -12.19
N TYR A 365 -1.90 4.40 -11.55
CA TYR A 365 -3.15 5.00 -11.08
C TYR A 365 -3.26 4.89 -9.57
N SER A 366 -3.74 5.97 -8.96
CA SER A 366 -4.23 6.02 -7.59
C SER A 366 -5.63 6.65 -7.56
N ALA A 367 -6.55 6.05 -6.81
CA ALA A 367 -7.87 6.61 -6.58
C ALA A 367 -7.87 7.84 -5.64
N TYR A 368 -6.74 8.12 -4.98
CA TYR A 368 -6.56 9.20 -4.02
C TYR A 368 -5.08 9.68 -4.04
N PRO A 369 -4.60 10.24 -5.17
CA PRO A 369 -3.18 10.50 -5.43
C PRO A 369 -2.52 11.51 -4.48
N GLU A 370 -3.32 12.34 -3.80
CA GLU A 370 -2.85 13.35 -2.83
C GLU A 370 -2.83 12.82 -1.38
N GLN A 371 -3.30 11.61 -1.13
CA GLN A 371 -3.38 11.07 0.23
C GLN A 371 -2.14 10.28 0.60
N THR A 372 -1.61 10.58 1.78
CA THR A 372 -0.64 9.72 2.47
C THR A 372 -1.37 8.70 3.33
N VAL A 373 -0.65 7.69 3.80
CA VAL A 373 -1.12 6.80 4.87
C VAL A 373 -1.45 7.61 6.12
N GLN A 374 -0.62 8.59 6.50
CA GLN A 374 -0.86 9.40 7.70
C GLN A 374 -2.10 10.29 7.58
N THR A 375 -2.32 10.94 6.43
CA THR A 375 -3.52 11.74 6.19
C THR A 375 -4.76 10.87 6.13
N SER A 376 -4.68 9.69 5.50
CA SER A 376 -5.79 8.74 5.47
C SER A 376 -6.18 8.26 6.87
N LEU A 377 -5.20 7.98 7.73
CA LEU A 377 -5.43 7.60 9.12
C LEU A 377 -6.10 8.74 9.91
N ARG A 378 -5.62 9.98 9.72
CA ARG A 378 -6.21 11.17 10.35
C ARG A 378 -7.66 11.38 9.88
N ASP A 379 -7.92 11.29 8.58
CA ASP A 379 -9.24 11.49 7.99
C ASP A 379 -10.24 10.43 8.48
N GLN A 380 -9.79 9.18 8.61
CA GLN A 380 -10.55 8.09 9.22
C GLN A 380 -10.87 8.39 10.70
N GLN A 381 -9.89 8.86 11.48
CA GLN A 381 -10.10 9.21 12.89
C GLN A 381 -11.11 10.34 13.07
N ILE A 382 -10.96 11.43 12.29
CA ILE A 382 -11.91 12.56 12.28
C ILE A 382 -13.32 12.03 11.97
N SER A 383 -13.46 11.25 10.91
CA SER A 383 -14.76 10.74 10.46
C SER A 383 -15.42 9.83 11.50
N LYS A 384 -14.65 8.94 12.16
CA LYS A 384 -15.15 8.07 13.22
C LYS A 384 -15.58 8.86 14.46
N MET A 385 -14.81 9.89 14.85
CA MET A 385 -15.16 10.74 16.00
C MET A 385 -16.45 11.53 15.76
N ILE A 386 -16.62 12.07 14.55
CA ILE A 386 -17.83 12.82 14.17
C ILE A 386 -19.02 11.87 14.05
N GLY A 387 -18.89 10.78 13.29
CA GLY A 387 -19.99 9.84 13.04
C GLY A 387 -20.56 9.20 14.30
N THR A 388 -19.76 9.06 15.36
CA THR A 388 -20.22 8.53 16.65
C THR A 388 -21.14 9.51 17.41
N ASN A 389 -20.93 10.83 17.25
CA ASN A 389 -21.58 11.86 18.06
C ASN A 389 -22.56 12.76 17.27
N PHE A 390 -22.45 12.81 15.95
CA PHE A 390 -23.19 13.71 15.06
C PHE A 390 -24.03 12.92 14.05
N ASN A 391 -24.99 12.12 14.52
CA ASN A 391 -26.01 11.56 13.64
C ASN A 391 -27.11 12.61 13.37
N ARG A 392 -27.68 12.57 12.17
CA ARG A 392 -28.66 13.57 11.72
C ARG A 392 -29.87 13.70 12.67
N ALA A 393 -30.37 12.59 13.19
CA ALA A 393 -31.51 12.60 14.11
C ALA A 393 -31.18 13.32 15.42
N ALA A 394 -29.99 13.07 15.98
CA ALA A 394 -29.51 13.76 17.19
C ALA A 394 -29.32 15.26 16.95
N ILE A 395 -28.81 15.66 15.77
CA ILE A 395 -28.67 17.08 15.40
C ILE A 395 -30.06 17.72 15.24
N GLU A 396 -30.99 17.06 14.56
CA GLU A 396 -32.35 17.56 14.37
C GLU A 396 -33.13 17.66 15.70
N GLU A 397 -32.89 16.76 16.64
CA GLU A 397 -33.41 16.86 18.01
C GLU A 397 -32.80 18.03 18.77
N TRP A 398 -31.48 18.23 18.68
CA TRP A 398 -30.82 19.37 19.31
C TRP A 398 -31.34 20.70 18.76
N LEU A 399 -31.50 20.82 17.44
CA LEU A 399 -32.01 22.02 16.79
C LEU A 399 -33.46 22.36 17.19
N LYS A 400 -34.26 21.39 17.67
CA LYS A 400 -35.60 21.65 18.21
C LYS A 400 -35.59 22.24 19.63
N LEU A 401 -34.46 22.17 20.33
CA LEU A 401 -34.29 22.68 21.70
C LEU A 401 -33.78 24.13 21.75
N LEU A 402 -33.42 24.70 20.59
CA LEU A 402 -33.09 26.10 20.37
C LEU A 402 -34.32 26.84 19.83
#